data_AF-A0A7W0A088-F1
#
_entry.id   AF-A0A7W0A088-F1
#
_cell.length_a   1.000
_cell.length_b   1.000
_cell.length_c   1.000
_cell.angle_alpha   90.00
_cell.angle_beta   90.00
_cell.angle_gamma   90.00
#
_symmetry.space_group_name_H-M   'P 1'
#
loop_
_entity.id
_entity.type
_entity.pdbx_description
1 polymer ?
#
loop_
_entity_poly.entity_id
_entity_poly.type
_entity_poly.pdbx_seq_one_letter_code
_entity_poly.pdbx_strand_id
1 'polypeptide(L)' 'GFLSRQEVLERYATQSGRDVSQVDYYTAFGYWKLACIVEGVYARYVGGSMGSSDPAAFEGFKIQVERCADAAAEAMGRLG' A
#
# COMPACT_ATOMS: atom_id res chain seq x y z
N GLY A 1 0.66 0.60 25.77
CA GLY A 1 0.56 -0.26 24.57
C GLY A 1 0.15 0.59 23.37
N PHE A 2 0.15 0.02 22.17
CA PHE A 2 -0.39 0.68 20.99
C PHE A 2 -1.91 0.47 20.91
N LEU A 3 -2.62 1.45 20.36
CA LEU A 3 -4.05 1.33 20.08
C LEU A 3 -4.28 0.29 18.97
N SER A 4 -5.36 -0.46 19.08
CA SER A 4 -5.91 -1.26 17.99
C SER A 4 -6.38 -0.37 16.85
N ARG A 5 -6.56 -0.96 15.67
CA ARG A 5 -7.12 -0.26 14.50
C ARG A 5 -8.45 0.40 14.82
N GLN A 6 -9.34 -0.30 15.54
CA GLN A 6 -10.67 0.21 15.87
C GLN A 6 -10.58 1.43 16.80
N GLU A 7 -9.75 1.37 17.85
CA GLU A 7 -9.57 2.49 18.78
C GLU A 7 -8.99 3.73 18.08
N VAL A 8 -8.09 3.56 17.11
CA VAL A 8 -7.56 4.67 16.30
C VAL A 8 -8.68 5.32 15.48
N LEU A 9 -9.53 4.52 14.82
CA LEU A 9 -10.63 5.01 14.00
C LEU A 9 -11.68 5.74 14.83
N GLU A 10 -12.09 5.17 15.96
CA GLU A 10 -13.06 5.77 16.88
C GLU A 10 -12.57 7.11 17.42
N ARG A 11 -11.30 7.18 17.83
CA ARG A 11 -10.68 8.42 18.30
C ARG A 11 -10.65 9.47 17.20
N TYR A 12 -10.27 9.09 15.97
CA TYR A 12 -10.22 9.99 14.84
C TYR A 12 -11.61 10.51 14.45
N ALA A 13 -12.61 9.63 14.37
CA ALA A 13 -13.99 10.00 14.07
C ALA A 13 -14.55 10.97 15.12
N THR A 14 -14.34 10.68 16.40
CA THR A 14 -14.78 11.54 17.51
C THR A 14 -14.16 12.92 17.44
N GLN A 15 -12.85 13.01 17.20
CA GLN A 15 -12.14 14.29 17.20
C GLN A 15 -12.41 15.12 15.95
N SER A 16 -12.62 14.47 14.81
CA SER A 16 -12.71 15.13 13.50
C SER A 16 -14.14 15.31 13.00
N GLY A 17 -15.12 14.63 13.59
CA GLY A 17 -16.52 14.58 13.13
C GLY A 17 -16.72 13.89 11.78
N ARG A 18 -15.71 13.18 11.26
CA ARG A 18 -15.78 12.51 9.95
C ARG A 18 -16.34 11.11 10.07
N ASP A 19 -17.14 10.72 9.09
CA ASP A 19 -17.48 9.32 8.88
C ASP A 19 -16.24 8.56 8.36
N VAL A 20 -15.95 7.44 9.01
CA VAL A 20 -14.82 6.55 8.71
C VAL A 20 -15.27 5.17 8.23
N SER A 21 -16.57 4.98 7.95
CA SER A 21 -17.13 3.72 7.44
C SER A 21 -16.39 3.18 6.22
N GLN A 22 -15.91 4.07 5.34
CA GLN A 22 -15.20 3.75 4.10
C GLN A 22 -13.67 3.68 4.25
N VAL A 23 -13.13 3.60 5.46
CA VAL A 23 -11.67 3.62 5.67
C VAL A 23 -10.94 2.46 4.97
N ASP A 24 -11.58 1.30 4.80
CA ASP A 24 -11.00 0.17 4.07
C ASP A 24 -10.86 0.45 2.57
N TYR A 25 -11.76 1.24 1.95
CA TYR A 25 -11.59 1.72 0.57
C TYR A 25 -10.34 2.59 0.44
N TYR A 26 -10.16 3.54 1.35
CA TYR A 26 -8.97 4.42 1.34
C TYR A 26 -7.68 3.65 1.65
N THR A 27 -7.76 2.62 2.49
CA THR A 27 -6.64 1.72 2.78
C THR A 27 -6.26 0.93 1.52
N ALA A 28 -7.25 0.33 0.84
CA ALA A 28 -7.04 -0.38 -0.41
C ALA A 28 -6.44 0.52 -1.49
N PHE A 29 -7.01 1.71 -1.68
CA PHE A 29 -6.50 2.70 -2.62
C PHE A 29 -5.06 3.13 -2.27
N GLY A 30 -4.74 3.28 -0.99
CA GLY A 30 -3.39 3.57 -0.51
C GLY A 30 -2.39 2.50 -0.92
N TYR A 31 -2.71 1.22 -0.70
CA TYR A 31 -1.86 0.09 -1.08
C TYR A 31 -1.74 -0.08 -2.60
N TRP A 32 -2.84 0.04 -3.35
CA TRP A 32 -2.80 0.01 -4.81
C TRP A 32 -1.91 1.12 -5.38
N LYS A 33 -2.06 2.35 -4.87
CA LYS A 33 -1.22 3.48 -5.27
C LYS A 33 0.26 3.21 -4.97
N LEU A 34 0.58 2.62 -3.82
CA LEU A 34 1.95 2.21 -3.49
C LEU A 34 2.46 1.15 -4.46
N ALA A 35 1.66 0.15 -4.82
CA ALA A 35 2.02 -0.87 -5.80
C ALA A 35 2.39 -0.22 -7.15
N CYS A 36 1.58 0.72 -7.66
CA CYS A 36 1.90 1.44 -8.90
C CYS A 36 3.19 2.27 -8.80
N ILE A 37 3.45 2.91 -7.67
CA ILE A 37 4.68 3.68 -7.45
C ILE A 37 5.90 2.76 -7.48
N VAL A 38 5.85 1.65 -6.74
CA VAL A 38 6.97 0.70 -6.66
C VAL A 38 7.18 -0.01 -8.00
N GLU A 39 6.11 -0.33 -8.73
CA GLU A 39 6.20 -0.89 -10.08
C GLU A 39 6.89 0.09 -11.03
N GLY A 40 6.51 1.37 -11.00
CA GLY A 40 7.18 2.40 -11.78
C GLY A 40 8.64 2.61 -11.38
N VAL A 41 9.01 2.33 -10.14
CA VAL A 41 10.42 2.29 -9.69
C VAL A 41 11.13 1.09 -10.31
N TYR A 42 10.58 -0.11 -10.14
CA TYR A 42 11.13 -1.36 -10.68
C TYR A 42 11.35 -1.31 -12.19
N ALA A 43 10.33 -0.86 -12.95
CA ALA A 43 10.40 -0.74 -14.40
C ALA A 43 11.53 0.18 -14.87
N ARG A 44 11.80 1.30 -14.17
CA ARG A 44 12.92 2.20 -14.50
C ARG A 44 14.28 1.56 -14.22
N TYR A 45 14.39 0.79 -13.13
CA TYR A 45 15.62 0.07 -12.79
C TYR A 45 15.94 -1.02 -13.81
N VAL A 46 14.97 -1.87 -14.14
CA VAL A 46 15.12 -2.93 -15.15
C VAL A 46 15.37 -2.33 -16.55
N GLY A 47 14.78 -1.16 -16.84
CA GLY A 47 15.02 -0.40 -18.07
C GLY A 47 16.40 0.27 -18.15
N GLY A 48 17.30 0.04 -17.20
CA GLY A 48 18.71 0.51 -17.26
C GLY A 48 18.94 1.93 -16.76
N SER A 49 17.95 2.56 -16.11
CA SER A 49 18.05 3.98 -15.66
C SER A 49 19.11 4.21 -14.56
N MET A 50 19.66 3.16 -13.95
CA MET A 50 20.65 3.24 -12.86
C MET A 50 21.99 2.58 -13.22
N GLY A 51 22.29 2.41 -14.51
CA GLY A 51 23.53 1.79 -15.00
C GLY A 51 23.52 0.26 -14.94
N SER A 52 24.70 -0.35 -15.07
CA SER A 52 24.90 -1.81 -15.07
C SER A 52 24.82 -2.40 -13.67
N SER A 53 23.62 -2.47 -13.13
CA SER A 53 23.31 -3.22 -11.89
C SER A 53 22.71 -4.57 -12.24
N ASP A 54 23.02 -5.59 -11.45
CA ASP A 54 22.43 -6.94 -11.58
C ASP A 54 20.90 -6.85 -11.41
N PRO A 55 20.07 -7.30 -12.37
CA PRO A 55 18.62 -7.33 -12.23
C PRO A 55 18.12 -8.03 -10.96
N ALA A 56 18.88 -9.02 -10.46
CA ALA A 56 18.55 -9.70 -9.20
C ALA A 56 18.60 -8.77 -7.98
N ALA A 57 19.36 -7.67 -8.04
CA ALA A 57 19.41 -6.67 -6.98
C ALA A 57 18.08 -5.92 -6.79
N PHE A 58 17.18 -5.99 -7.78
CA PHE A 58 15.90 -5.28 -7.79
C PHE A 58 14.67 -6.18 -7.63
N GLU A 59 14.84 -7.50 -7.49
CA GLU A 59 13.73 -8.44 -7.30
C GLU A 59 12.91 -8.13 -6.04
N GLY A 60 13.54 -7.50 -5.03
CA GLY A 60 12.85 -7.01 -3.84
C GLY A 60 11.73 -6.01 -4.14
N PHE A 61 11.85 -5.20 -5.20
CA PHE A 61 10.78 -4.28 -5.61
C PHE A 61 9.58 -5.02 -6.18
N LYS A 62 9.80 -6.06 -6.99
CA LYS A 62 8.72 -6.89 -7.51
C LYS A 62 7.93 -7.56 -6.38
N ILE A 63 8.63 -8.15 -5.40
CA ILE A 63 7.98 -8.72 -4.21
C ILE A 63 7.16 -7.66 -3.46
N GLN A 64 7.66 -6.42 -3.40
CA GLN A 64 6.95 -5.33 -2.75
C GLN A 64 5.70 -4.89 -3.53
N VAL A 65 5.73 -4.89 -4.87
CA VAL A 65 4.55 -4.65 -5.71
C VAL A 65 3.47 -5.68 -5.42
N GLU A 66 3.83 -6.97 -5.44
CA GLU A 66 2.90 -8.08 -5.16
C GLU A 66 2.26 -7.93 -3.78
N ARG A 67 3.08 -7.70 -2.74
CA ARG A 67 2.57 -7.50 -1.37
C ARG A 67 1.63 -6.30 -1.24
N CYS A 68 1.92 -5.19 -1.93
CA CYS A 68 1.02 -4.04 -1.92
C CYS A 68 -0.27 -4.35 -2.67
N ALA A 69 -0.23 -5.08 -3.78
CA ALA A 69 -1.42 -5.51 -4.50
C ALA A 69 -2.31 -6.43 -3.64
N ASP A 70 -1.70 -7.42 -2.96
CA ASP A 70 -2.41 -8.34 -2.06
C ASP A 70 -3.05 -7.58 -0.89
N ALA A 71 -2.31 -6.68 -0.24
CA ALA A 71 -2.84 -5.87 0.85
C ALA A 71 -4.00 -4.95 0.40
N ALA A 72 -3.96 -4.48 -0.84
CA ALA A 72 -5.07 -3.73 -1.43
C ALA A 72 -6.32 -4.60 -1.61
N ALA A 73 -6.14 -5.82 -2.13
CA ALA A 73 -7.21 -6.79 -2.31
C ALA A 73 -7.83 -7.22 -0.97
N GLU A 74 -6.99 -7.49 0.04
CA GLU A 74 -7.44 -7.81 1.40
C GLU A 74 -8.24 -6.66 2.02
N ALA A 75 -7.80 -5.41 1.82
CA ALA A 75 -8.54 -4.25 2.31
C ALA A 75 -9.89 -4.10 1.61
N MET A 76 -9.97 -4.32 0.29
CA MET A 76 -11.24 -4.35 -0.42
C MET A 76 -12.17 -5.47 0.06
N GLY A 77 -11.63 -6.66 0.35
CA GLY A 77 -12.40 -7.79 0.88
C GLY A 77 -12.98 -7.57 2.27
N ARG A 78 -12.48 -6.59 3.04
CA ARG A 78 -13.11 -6.19 4.31
C ARG A 78 -14.30 -5.24 4.12
N LEU A 79 -14.45 -4.66 2.94
CA LEU A 79 -15.49 -3.69 2.63
C LEU A 79 -16.80 -4.34 2.13
N GLY A 80 -16.78 -5.65 1.83
CA GLY A 80 -17.93 -6.43 1.35
C GLY A 80 -17.86 -7.90 1.75
#